data_AF-A0A2H6JB28-F1
#
_entry.id   AF-A0A2H6JB28-F1
#
_cell.length_a   1.000
_cell.length_b   1.000
_cell.length_c   1.000
_cell.angle_alpha   90.00
_cell.angle_beta   90.00
_cell.angle_gamma   90.00
#
_symmetry.space_group_name_H-M   'P 1'
#
loop_
_entity.id
_entity.type
_entity.pdbx_description
1 polymer ?
#
loop_
_entity_poly.entity_id
_entity_poly.type
_entity_poly.pdbx_seq_one_letter_code
_entity_poly.pdbx_strand_id
1 'polypeptide(L)' 'MASESGEGDRHVVVTDIRMPFWSMVVFMVKWAIASIPALFILGVIAMLMAMLLGGFGGRMGITM' A
#
# COMPACT_ATOMS: atom_id res chain seq x y z
N MET A 1 16.79 27.68 33.74
CA MET A 1 16.16 28.23 32.52
C MET A 1 17.24 28.22 31.46
N ALA A 2 17.27 27.34 30.46
CA ALA A 2 16.43 26.21 30.05
C ALA A 2 17.39 25.19 29.43
N SER A 3 17.13 23.89 29.61
CA SER A 3 17.78 22.85 28.81
C SER A 3 17.13 22.87 27.43
N GLU A 4 17.80 23.46 26.44
CA GLU A 4 17.45 23.26 25.04
C GLU A 4 17.87 21.84 24.65
N SER A 5 16.96 20.88 24.83
CA SER A 5 17.03 19.59 24.16
C SER A 5 16.60 19.80 22.71
N GLY A 6 17.57 20.12 21.85
CA GLY A 6 17.37 20.09 20.41
C GLY A 6 17.01 18.66 20.01
N GLU A 7 15.75 18.48 19.59
CA GLU A 7 15.19 17.23 19.06
C GLU A 7 15.86 16.95 17.69
N GLY A 8 17.10 16.48 17.73
CA GLY A 8 17.82 16.01 16.56
C GLY A 8 17.23 14.67 16.13
N ASP A 9 16.90 14.55 14.85
CA ASP A 9 16.32 13.35 14.26
C ASP A 9 17.27 12.15 14.45
N ARG A 10 17.00 11.31 15.45
CA ARG A 10 17.88 10.19 15.83
C ARG A 10 17.66 9.03 14.86
N HIS A 11 18.44 9.00 13.78
CA HIS A 11 18.46 7.87 12.87
C HIS A 11 19.12 6.66 13.55
N VAL A 12 18.30 5.72 14.03
CA VAL A 12 18.77 4.48 14.68
C VAL A 12 18.75 3.35 13.64
N VAL A 13 19.94 2.89 13.25
CA VAL A 13 20.10 1.70 12.40
C VAL A 13 20.25 0.48 13.31
N VAL A 14 19.21 -0.35 13.38
CA VAL A 14 19.25 -1.62 14.13
C VAL A 14 19.85 -2.70 13.23
N THR A 15 21.15 -2.97 13.42
CA THR A 15 21.84 -4.14 12.86
C THR A 15 21.58 -5.37 13.75
N ASP A 16 21.66 -6.59 13.20
CA ASP A 16 21.43 -7.88 13.89
C ASP A 16 19.97 -8.33 14.12
N ILE A 17 19.06 -8.03 13.19
CA ILE A 17 17.75 -8.73 13.17
C ILE A 17 17.96 -10.15 12.65
N ARG A 18 18.07 -11.12 13.57
CA ARG A 18 18.10 -12.56 13.24
C ARG A 18 16.73 -12.99 12.71
N MET A 19 16.48 -12.83 11.40
CA MET A 19 15.31 -13.41 10.73
C MET A 19 15.65 -14.80 10.16
N PRO A 20 15.24 -15.90 10.81
CA PRO A 20 15.42 -17.22 10.24
C PRO A 20 14.58 -17.36 8.96
N PHE A 21 15.00 -18.24 8.04
CA PHE A 21 14.38 -18.45 6.74
C PHE A 21 12.84 -18.58 6.82
N TRP A 22 12.33 -19.35 7.78
CA TRP A 22 10.90 -19.53 7.99
C TRP A 22 10.14 -18.24 8.36
N SER A 23 10.74 -17.35 9.14
CA SER A 23 10.10 -16.06 9.48
C SER A 23 9.99 -15.16 8.26
N MET A 24 11.01 -15.17 7.38
CA MET A 24 10.99 -14.42 6.13
C MET A 24 9.91 -14.97 5.17
N VAL A 25 9.79 -16.29 5.05
CA VAL A 25 8.77 -16.95 4.21
C VAL A 25 7.37 -16.63 4.71
N VAL A 26 7.12 -16.78 6.02
CA VAL A 26 5.80 -16.48 6.60
C VAL A 26 5.42 -15.02 6.40
N PHE A 27 6.37 -14.09 6.48
CA PHE A 27 6.12 -12.68 6.17
C PHE A 27 5.71 -12.46 4.70
N MET A 28 6.47 -13.02 3.76
CA MET A 28 6.17 -12.93 2.32
C MET A 28 4.83 -13.57 1.97
N VAL A 29 4.51 -14.73 2.55
CA VAL A 29 3.23 -15.42 2.33
C VAL A 29 2.06 -14.61 2.89
N LYS A 30 2.21 -14.02 4.09
CA LYS A 30 1.17 -13.15 4.66
C LYS A 30 0.91 -11.93 3.78
N TRP A 31 1.96 -11.31 3.23
CA TRP A 31 1.82 -10.20 2.29
C TRP A 31 1.11 -10.61 1.00
N ALA A 32 1.47 -11.75 0.43
CA ALA A 32 0.83 -12.28 -0.78
C ALA A 32 -0.67 -12.57 -0.55
N ILE A 33 -1.01 -13.22 0.56
CA ILE A 33 -2.42 -13.54 0.89
C ILE A 33 -3.21 -12.26 1.19
N ALA A 34 -2.61 -11.29 1.88
CA ALA A 34 -3.24 -10.00 2.16
C ALA A 34 -3.52 -9.18 0.88
N SER A 35 -2.79 -9.42 -0.20
CA SER A 35 -3.06 -8.76 -1.49
C SER A 35 -4.39 -9.18 -2.12
N ILE A 36 -4.92 -10.38 -1.80
CA ILE A 36 -6.18 -10.88 -2.38
C ILE A 36 -7.37 -10.00 -1.94
N PRO A 37 -7.57 -9.73 -0.63
CA PRO A 37 -8.55 -8.73 -0.19
C PRO A 37 -8.30 -7.33 -0.77
N ALA A 38 -7.04 -6.90 -0.86
CA ALA A 38 -6.69 -5.58 -1.36
C ALA A 38 -7.09 -5.40 -2.84
N LEU A 39 -6.83 -6.41 -3.67
CA LEU A 39 -7.18 -6.41 -5.09
C LEU A 39 -8.70 -6.38 -5.32
N PHE A 40 -9.48 -7.01 -4.46
CA PHE A 40 -10.94 -6.93 -4.52
C PHE A 40 -11.43 -5.49 -4.33
N ILE A 41 -10.94 -4.81 -3.29
CA ILE A 41 -11.27 -3.41 -3.01
C ILE A 41 -10.79 -2.51 -4.16
N LEU A 42 -9.56 -2.73 -4.64
CA LEU A 42 -9.00 -2.00 -5.77
C LEU A 42 -9.86 -2.15 -7.04
N GLY A 43 -10.35 -3.37 -7.30
CA GLY A 43 -11.23 -3.66 -8.44
C GLY A 43 -12.56 -2.93 -8.36
N VAL A 44 -13.19 -2.88 -7.18
CA VAL A 44 -14.43 -2.11 -6.96
C VAL A 44 -14.17 -0.62 -7.17
N ILE A 45 -13.10 -0.07 -6.61
CA ILE A 45 -12.75 1.34 -6.79
C ILE A 45 -12.48 1.64 -8.26
N ALA A 46 -11.72 0.79 -8.96
CA ALA A 46 -11.44 0.94 -10.38
C ALA A 46 -12.72 0.89 -11.22
N MET A 47 -13.68 0.01 -10.90
CA MET A 47 -14.99 -0.04 -11.54
C MET A 47 -15.77 1.27 -11.35
N LEU A 48 -15.82 1.79 -10.12
CA LEU A 48 -16.50 3.06 -9.83
C LEU A 48 -15.82 4.24 -10.53
N MET A 49 -14.50 4.26 -10.57
CA MET A 49 -13.74 5.29 -11.30
C MET A 49 -13.95 5.18 -12.81
N ALA A 50 -13.99 3.96 -13.37
CA ALA A 50 -14.30 3.73 -14.77
C ALA A 50 -15.76 4.12 -15.10
N MET A 51 -16.71 3.96 -14.19
CA MET A 51 -18.08 4.47 -14.37
C MET A 51 -18.16 5.99 -14.27
N LEU A 52 -17.41 6.61 -13.36
CA LEU A 52 -17.40 8.07 -13.25
C LEU A 52 -16.74 8.71 -14.48
N LEU A 53 -15.60 8.17 -14.91
CA LEU A 53 -14.82 8.69 -16.02
C LEU A 53 -15.37 8.25 -17.38
N GLY A 54 -15.82 6.99 -17.49
CA GLY A 54 -16.31 6.35 -18.70
C GLY A 54 -17.84 6.28 -18.85
N GLY A 55 -18.62 6.44 -17.78
CA GLY A 55 -20.08 6.53 -17.88
C GLY A 55 -20.56 7.82 -18.55
N PHE A 56 -19.79 8.90 -18.44
CA PHE A 56 -20.01 10.14 -19.19
C PHE A 56 -19.16 10.23 -20.47
N GLY A 57 -17.89 9.78 -20.44
CA GLY A 57 -16.97 9.87 -21.60
C GLY A 57 -16.94 8.64 -22.52
N GLY A 58 -17.07 7.43 -21.98
CA GLY A 58 -16.98 6.16 -22.73
C GLY A 58 -18.26 5.76 -23.45
N ARG A 59 -19.44 6.14 -22.94
CA ARG A 59 -20.70 5.98 -23.68
C ARG A 59 -20.82 6.94 -24.85
N MET A 60 -20.20 8.12 -24.79
CA MET A 60 -20.24 9.11 -25.87
C MET A 60 -19.19 8.86 -26.96
N GLY A 61 -18.06 8.22 -26.63
CA GLY A 61 -16.99 7.90 -27.59
C GLY A 61 -17.10 6.55 -28.31
N ILE A 62 -17.94 5.62 -27.84
CA ILE A 62 -18.12 4.29 -28.46
C ILE A 62 -19.35 4.24 -29.39
N THR A 63 -20.22 5.26 -29.36
CA THR A 63 -21.44 5.31 -30.19
C THR A 63 -21.44 6.44 -31.23
N MET A 64 -20.28 7.02 -31.56
CA MET A 64 -20.07 7.86 -32.75
C MET A 64 -19.10 7.18 -33.71
#